data_AF-A0A9E5FG80-F1
#
_entry.id   AF-A0A9E5FG80-F1
#
_cell.length_a   1.000
_cell.length_b   1.000
_cell.length_c   1.000
_cell.angle_alpha   90.00
_cell.angle_beta   90.00
_cell.angle_gamma   90.00
#
_symmetry.space_group_name_H-M   'P 1'
#
loop_
_entity.id
_entity.type
_entity.pdbx_description
1 polymer ?
#
loop_
_entity_poly.entity_id
_entity_poly.type
_entity_poly.pdbx_seq_one_letter_code
_entity_poly.pdbx_strand_id
1 'polypeptide(L)'
;MTSPPFLLAMGIAAGCLSGCGDTGDQELQQWLKTERAAPRPPAKPLQAAFPFTPLVYEATEQQDPFGKPAFDRYLTTNVPSANPTLVAPELARRRQALEAFDTRPRPEALWVAENLTMVLHAAEAAGYELTEEE
;
A
#
# COMPACT_ATOMS: atom_id res chain seq x y z
N MET A 1 -59.92 24.26 -18.86
CA MET A 1 -59.99 22.79 -19.01
C MET A 1 -59.17 22.17 -17.88
N THR A 2 -59.77 21.99 -16.70
CA THR A 2 -59.17 21.24 -15.58
C THR A 2 -60.27 20.32 -15.06
N SER A 3 -60.22 19.07 -15.48
CA SER A 3 -61.25 18.09 -15.15
C SER A 3 -61.13 17.66 -13.68
N PRO A 4 -62.25 17.40 -12.97
CA PRO A 4 -62.24 16.99 -11.56
C PRO A 4 -61.34 15.79 -11.23
N PRO A 5 -61.18 14.74 -12.09
CA PRO A 5 -60.26 13.64 -11.77
C PRO A 5 -58.77 14.04 -11.80
N PHE A 6 -58.39 15.10 -12.52
CA PHE A 6 -57.00 15.54 -12.62
C PHE A 6 -56.52 16.17 -11.31
N LEU A 7 -57.39 16.90 -10.61
CA LEU A 7 -57.10 17.47 -9.30
C LEU A 7 -56.94 16.38 -8.22
N LEU A 8 -57.75 15.32 -8.31
CA LEU A 8 -57.69 14.19 -7.37
C LEU A 8 -56.40 13.37 -7.58
N ALA A 9 -56.00 13.13 -8.84
CA ALA A 9 -54.74 12.47 -9.16
C ALA A 9 -53.51 13.27 -8.69
N MET A 10 -53.53 14.60 -8.86
CA MET A 10 -52.43 15.46 -8.41
C MET A 10 -52.32 15.53 -6.88
N GLY A 11 -53.45 15.52 -6.17
CA GLY A 11 -53.48 15.44 -4.70
C GLY A 11 -52.89 14.13 -4.17
N ILE A 12 -53.21 13.00 -4.80
CA ILE A 12 -52.65 11.69 -4.43
C ILE A 12 -51.13 11.65 -4.71
N ALA A 13 -50.70 12.15 -5.86
CA ALA A 13 -49.27 12.21 -6.20
C ALA A 13 -48.49 13.07 -5.20
N ALA A 14 -49.03 14.23 -4.81
CA ALA A 14 -48.39 15.09 -3.80
C ALA A 14 -48.29 14.42 -2.41
N GLY A 15 -49.33 13.66 -2.01
CA GLY A 15 -49.31 12.87 -0.77
C GLY A 15 -48.29 11.72 -0.79
N CYS A 16 -48.06 11.09 -1.94
CA CYS A 16 -47.01 10.07 -2.07
C CYS A 16 -45.59 10.68 -2.01
N LEU A 17 -45.41 11.93 -2.42
CA LEU A 17 -44.11 12.62 -2.36
C LEU A 17 -43.78 13.20 -0.98
N SER A 18 -44.77 13.45 -0.10
CA SER A 18 -44.51 14.05 1.22
C SER A 18 -43.74 13.14 2.19
N GLY A 19 -43.61 11.84 1.89
CA GLY A 19 -42.76 10.91 2.64
C GLY A 19 -41.29 10.87 2.19
N CYS A 20 -40.94 11.52 1.07
CA CYS A 20 -39.59 11.49 0.50
C CYS A 20 -38.72 12.69 0.91
N GLY A 21 -39.30 13.67 1.63
CA GLY A 21 -38.62 14.90 2.05
C GLY A 21 -38.15 14.94 3.50
N ASP A 22 -38.60 14.02 4.35
CA ASP A 22 -38.11 13.92 5.73
C ASP A 22 -36.83 13.10 5.74
N THR A 23 -35.74 13.74 5.31
CA THR A 23 -34.40 13.18 5.52
C THR A 23 -34.18 13.21 7.02
N GLY A 24 -34.12 12.05 7.68
CA GLY A 24 -34.02 11.87 9.14
C GLY A 24 -32.79 12.50 9.83
N ASP A 25 -32.14 13.46 9.18
CA ASP A 25 -30.99 14.21 9.63
C ASP A 25 -31.32 15.25 10.69
N GLN A 26 -32.60 15.47 11.04
CA GLN A 26 -32.96 16.43 12.09
C GLN A 26 -32.30 16.09 13.42
N GLU A 27 -32.29 14.80 13.78
CA GLU A 27 -31.62 14.29 14.98
C GLU A 27 -30.10 14.49 14.88
N LEU A 28 -29.51 14.20 13.72
CA LEU A 28 -28.07 14.40 13.46
C LEU A 28 -27.68 15.88 13.56
N GLN A 29 -28.46 16.78 12.97
CA GLN A 29 -28.23 18.23 13.03
C GLN A 29 -28.37 18.75 14.46
N GLN A 30 -29.30 18.22 15.24
CA GLN A 30 -29.47 18.57 16.65
C GLN A 30 -28.30 18.05 17.50
N TRP A 31 -27.84 16.83 17.23
CA TRP A 31 -26.66 16.27 17.88
C TRP A 31 -25.40 17.07 17.54
N LEU A 32 -25.19 17.44 16.27
CA LEU A 32 -24.05 18.26 15.84
C LEU A 32 -24.01 19.64 16.53
N LYS A 33 -25.18 20.26 16.76
CA LYS A 33 -25.25 21.52 17.50
C LYS A 33 -24.82 21.34 18.95
N THR A 34 -25.28 20.26 19.58
CA THR A 34 -24.91 19.90 20.96
C THR A 34 -23.40 19.63 21.08
N GLU A 35 -22.86 18.82 20.18
CA GLU A 35 -21.44 18.44 20.18
C GLU A 35 -20.51 19.63 19.91
N ARG A 36 -20.91 20.57 19.04
CA ARG A 36 -20.15 21.81 18.79
C ARG A 36 -20.19 22.78 19.96
N ALA A 37 -21.28 22.80 20.73
CA ALA A 37 -21.43 23.63 21.91
C ALA A 37 -20.70 23.06 23.14
N ALA A 38 -20.28 21.78 23.09
CA ALA A 38 -19.52 21.17 24.15
C ALA A 38 -18.18 21.91 24.36
N PRO A 39 -17.87 22.33 25.60
CA PRO A 39 -16.64 23.06 25.89
C PRO A 39 -15.44 22.14 25.63
N ARG A 40 -14.57 22.53 24.69
CA ARG A 40 -13.31 21.82 24.46
C ARG A 40 -12.29 22.25 25.50
N PRO A 41 -11.51 21.32 26.08
CA PRO A 41 -10.39 21.69 26.93
C PRO A 41 -9.43 22.59 26.14
N PRO A 42 -8.82 23.61 26.78
CA PRO A 42 -7.86 24.47 26.09
C PRO A 42 -6.72 23.62 25.57
N ALA A 43 -6.45 23.73 24.26
CA ALA A 43 -5.33 23.02 23.65
C ALA A 43 -4.03 23.48 24.34
N LYS A 44 -3.22 22.51 24.80
CA LYS A 44 -1.90 22.81 25.33
C LYS A 44 -1.12 23.55 24.22
N PRO A 45 -0.47 24.69 24.53
CA PRO A 45 0.36 25.38 23.57
C PRO A 45 1.34 24.41 22.90
N LEU A 46 1.36 24.42 21.57
CA LEU A 46 2.36 23.70 20.80
C LEU A 46 3.73 24.28 21.18
N GLN A 47 4.69 23.40 21.41
CA GLN A 47 6.06 23.85 21.63
C GLN A 47 6.56 24.54 20.36
N ALA A 48 7.38 25.58 20.53
CA ALA A 48 8.02 26.24 19.41
C ALA A 48 8.79 25.21 18.57
N ALA A 49 8.82 25.41 17.25
CA ALA A 49 9.59 24.56 16.35
C ALA A 49 11.04 24.51 16.85
N PHE A 50 11.50 23.31 17.19
CA PHE A 50 12.88 23.11 17.62
C PHE A 50 13.80 23.30 16.40
N PRO A 51 15.00 23.88 16.60
CA PRO A 51 15.99 23.94 15.53
C PRO A 51 16.35 22.52 15.10
N PHE A 52 16.48 22.32 13.78
CA PHE A 52 16.95 21.06 13.22
C PHE A 52 18.44 20.90 13.52
N THR A 53 18.78 19.89 14.32
CA THR A 53 20.18 19.47 14.52
C THR A 53 20.49 18.36 13.52
N PRO A 54 21.37 18.58 12.54
CA PRO A 54 21.74 17.54 11.58
C PRO A 54 22.44 16.40 12.33
N LEU A 55 21.87 15.21 12.26
CA LEU A 55 22.54 13.99 12.70
C LEU A 55 23.57 13.62 11.64
N VAL A 56 24.83 13.50 12.03
CA VAL A 56 25.88 12.99 11.14
C VAL A 56 25.60 11.51 10.89
N TYR A 57 25.54 11.13 9.61
CA TYR A 57 25.34 9.74 9.21
C TYR A 57 26.63 8.93 9.43
N GLU A 58 26.72 8.25 10.59
CA GLU A 58 27.89 7.44 10.97
C GLU A 58 28.06 6.18 10.11
N ALA A 59 27.02 5.77 9.37
CA ALA A 59 27.08 4.57 8.53
C ALA A 59 27.87 4.73 7.22
N THR A 60 28.62 5.84 7.05
CA THR A 60 29.55 6.03 5.93
C THR A 60 30.69 4.99 5.94
N GLU A 61 31.11 4.53 7.13
CA GLU A 61 32.15 3.49 7.26
C GLU A 61 31.58 2.08 7.38
N GLN A 62 30.25 1.94 7.42
CA GLN A 62 29.59 0.64 7.49
C GLN A 62 29.46 0.04 6.09
N GLN A 63 29.59 -1.29 6.00
CA GLN A 63 29.37 -1.99 4.74
C GLN A 63 27.95 -1.73 4.23
N ASP A 64 27.84 -1.23 3.00
CA ASP A 64 26.57 -0.93 2.35
C ASP A 64 25.67 -2.19 2.32
N PRO A 65 24.54 -2.20 3.05
CA PRO A 65 23.64 -3.35 3.10
C PRO A 65 22.94 -3.64 1.75
N PHE A 66 22.99 -2.70 0.80
CA PHE A 66 22.39 -2.79 -0.53
C PHE A 66 23.41 -2.73 -1.67
N GLY A 67 24.70 -2.74 -1.31
CA GLY A 67 25.81 -2.82 -2.25
C GLY A 67 25.78 -4.14 -3.01
N LYS A 68 26.75 -4.40 -3.88
CA LYS A 68 26.92 -5.72 -4.51
C LYS A 68 27.89 -6.57 -3.70
N PRO A 69 27.54 -7.20 -2.55
CA PRO A 69 28.33 -8.31 -2.08
C PRO A 69 28.02 -9.50 -2.99
N ALA A 70 29.06 -10.14 -3.53
CA ALA A 70 28.89 -11.47 -4.09
C ALA A 70 28.33 -12.36 -2.97
N PHE A 71 27.21 -13.03 -3.23
CA PHE A 71 26.54 -13.92 -2.28
C PHE A 71 27.53 -14.91 -1.64
N ASP A 72 28.46 -15.43 -2.44
CA ASP A 72 29.54 -16.32 -2.00
C ASP A 72 30.46 -15.67 -0.95
N ARG A 73 30.76 -14.38 -1.10
CA ARG A 73 31.57 -13.61 -0.13
C ARG A 73 30.79 -13.33 1.15
N TYR A 74 29.48 -13.12 1.04
CA TYR A 74 28.62 -12.95 2.22
C TYR A 74 28.52 -14.25 3.04
N LEU A 75 28.28 -15.39 2.39
CA LEU A 75 28.20 -16.70 3.06
C LEU A 75 29.50 -17.07 3.78
N THR A 76 30.63 -16.85 3.13
CA THR A 76 31.96 -17.18 3.69
C THR A 76 32.39 -16.26 4.83
N THR A 77 31.90 -15.00 4.86
CA THR A 77 32.36 -14.00 5.84
C THR A 77 31.40 -13.83 7.03
N ASN A 78 30.08 -13.89 6.80
CA ASN A 78 29.09 -13.40 7.76
C ASN A 78 28.18 -14.49 8.32
N VAL A 79 28.25 -15.74 7.83
CA VAL A 79 27.35 -16.81 8.28
C VAL A 79 28.13 -17.97 8.91
N PRO A 80 28.74 -17.78 10.10
CA PRO A 80 29.41 -18.86 10.84
C PRO A 80 28.44 -19.95 11.34
N SER A 81 27.13 -19.71 11.28
CA SER A 81 26.07 -20.63 11.70
C SER A 81 25.34 -21.33 10.54
N ALA A 82 25.73 -21.07 9.28
CA ALA A 82 25.19 -21.85 8.18
C ALA A 82 25.84 -23.23 8.26
N ASN A 83 25.01 -24.27 8.34
CA ASN A 83 25.49 -25.64 8.47
C ASN A 83 26.45 -25.91 7.29
N PRO A 84 27.76 -26.13 7.53
CA PRO A 84 28.76 -26.17 6.46
C PRO A 84 28.47 -27.29 5.45
N THR A 85 27.76 -28.32 5.90
CA THR A 85 27.23 -29.43 5.08
C THR A 85 26.23 -28.98 4.01
N LEU A 86 25.51 -27.87 4.20
CA LEU A 86 24.53 -27.33 3.25
C LEU A 86 25.11 -26.22 2.37
N VAL A 87 26.10 -25.47 2.85
CA VAL A 87 26.70 -24.37 2.07
C VAL A 87 27.57 -24.89 0.93
N ALA A 88 28.40 -25.90 1.18
CA ALA A 88 29.25 -26.49 0.16
C ALA A 88 28.47 -27.06 -1.05
N PRO A 89 27.37 -27.83 -0.88
CA PRO A 89 26.57 -28.29 -2.00
C PRO A 89 25.79 -27.16 -2.69
N GLU A 90 25.33 -26.14 -1.96
CA GLU A 90 24.67 -24.97 -2.57
C GLU A 90 25.62 -24.16 -3.47
N LEU A 91 26.89 -24.00 -3.08
CA LEU A 91 27.90 -23.36 -3.92
C LEU A 91 28.32 -24.21 -5.12
N ALA A 92 28.26 -25.54 -4.99
CA ALA A 92 28.55 -26.47 -6.08
C ALA A 92 27.34 -26.70 -7.01
N ARG A 93 26.14 -26.26 -6.60
CA ARG A 93 24.92 -26.34 -7.39
C ARG A 93 25.00 -25.41 -8.60
N ARG A 94 24.45 -25.84 -9.73
CA ARG A 94 24.29 -24.96 -10.91
C ARG A 94 23.22 -23.91 -10.60
N ARG A 95 23.57 -22.65 -10.83
CA ARG A 95 22.66 -21.51 -10.64
C ARG A 95 21.48 -21.61 -11.60
N GLN A 96 20.28 -21.32 -11.12
CA GLN A 96 19.11 -21.18 -11.98
C GLN A 96 19.18 -19.90 -12.80
N ALA A 97 18.49 -19.86 -13.94
CA ALA A 97 18.46 -18.67 -14.80
C ALA A 97 17.95 -17.42 -14.05
N LEU A 98 17.00 -17.59 -13.11
CA LEU A 98 16.45 -16.51 -12.30
C LEU A 98 17.44 -15.93 -11.27
N GLU A 99 18.46 -16.70 -10.89
CA GLU A 99 19.49 -16.24 -9.96
C GLU A 99 20.53 -15.33 -10.63
N ALA A 100 20.50 -15.22 -11.97
CA ALA A 100 21.35 -14.29 -12.73
C ALA A 100 20.81 -12.86 -12.71
N PHE A 101 19.55 -12.66 -12.29
CA PHE A 101 18.91 -11.37 -12.24
C PHE A 101 19.08 -10.74 -10.85
N ASP A 102 19.39 -9.45 -10.85
CA ASP A 102 19.39 -8.66 -9.63
C ASP A 102 17.94 -8.49 -9.15
N THR A 103 17.65 -8.88 -7.90
CA THR A 103 16.32 -8.71 -7.30
C THR A 103 16.04 -7.24 -6.94
N ARG A 104 17.05 -6.36 -7.06
CA ARG A 104 16.83 -4.92 -6.90
C ARG A 104 15.93 -4.40 -8.02
N PRO A 105 14.92 -3.58 -7.68
CA PRO A 105 14.10 -2.93 -8.69
C PRO A 105 15.01 -2.02 -9.53
N ARG A 106 15.12 -2.30 -10.84
CA ARG A 106 15.77 -1.34 -11.74
C ARG A 106 14.94 -0.06 -11.74
N PRO A 107 15.55 1.12 -11.58
CA PRO A 107 14.83 2.38 -11.51
C PRO A 107 14.09 2.73 -12.82
N GLU A 108 14.42 2.08 -13.93
CA GLU A 108 13.73 2.24 -15.23
C GLU A 108 12.43 1.41 -15.36
N ALA A 109 12.11 0.55 -14.39
CA ALA A 109 10.88 -0.25 -14.37
C ALA A 109 9.77 0.44 -13.56
N LEU A 110 9.40 1.66 -13.96
CA LEU A 110 8.16 2.31 -13.51
C LEU A 110 7.03 1.83 -14.42
N TRP A 111 6.41 0.70 -14.09
CA TRP A 111 5.16 0.28 -14.70
C TRP A 111 4.00 0.69 -13.80
N VAL A 112 3.18 1.62 -14.29
CA VAL A 112 1.79 1.75 -13.82
C VAL A 112 1.03 0.61 -14.49
N ALA A 113 0.54 -0.35 -13.69
CA ALA A 113 -0.41 -1.36 -14.14
C ALA A 113 -1.60 -1.34 -13.17
N GLU A 114 -2.76 -0.95 -13.68
CA GLU A 114 -4.01 -0.84 -12.90
C GLU A 114 -4.57 -2.19 -12.44
N ASN A 115 -3.99 -3.31 -12.88
CA ASN A 115 -4.49 -4.63 -12.54
C ASN A 115 -3.33 -5.46 -12.00
N LEU A 116 -3.55 -6.07 -10.84
CA LEU A 116 -2.60 -6.77 -9.97
C LEU A 116 -2.12 -8.08 -10.61
N THR A 117 -1.45 -7.98 -11.75
CA THR A 117 -0.85 -9.09 -12.48
C THR A 117 0.58 -8.69 -12.80
N MET A 118 1.53 -9.22 -12.02
CA MET A 118 2.95 -9.04 -12.26
C MET A 118 3.34 -9.90 -13.47
N VAL A 119 3.13 -9.37 -14.67
CA VAL A 119 3.66 -9.96 -15.90
C VAL A 119 5.09 -9.47 -16.05
N LEU A 120 6.05 -10.29 -15.60
CA LEU A 120 7.45 -10.15 -15.98
C LEU A 120 7.54 -10.38 -17.49
N HIS A 121 7.51 -9.30 -18.28
CA HIS A 121 7.87 -9.36 -19.68
C HIS A 121 9.38 -9.57 -19.76
N ALA A 122 9.79 -10.84 -19.73
CA ALA A 122 11.09 -11.27 -20.22
C ALA A 122 11.11 -10.98 -21.73
N ALA A 123 11.73 -9.88 -22.12
CA ALA A 123 12.16 -9.72 -23.50
C ALA A 123 13.14 -10.86 -23.79
N GLU A 124 12.81 -11.63 -24.82
CA GLU A 124 13.54 -12.78 -25.38
C GLU A 124 13.11 -14.18 -24.87
N ALA A 125 11.92 -14.57 -25.36
CA ALA A 125 11.62 -15.87 -25.95
C ALA A 125 12.27 -17.13 -25.33
N ALA A 126 11.85 -17.51 -24.12
CA ALA A 126 11.77 -18.91 -23.74
C ALA A 126 10.76 -19.04 -22.59
N GLY A 127 9.54 -19.48 -22.90
CA GLY A 127 8.61 -19.92 -21.87
C GLY A 127 9.22 -21.09 -21.13
N TYR A 128 9.45 -20.94 -19.83
CA TYR A 128 9.82 -22.04 -18.95
C TYR A 128 8.64 -22.30 -18.02
N GLU A 129 8.07 -23.50 -18.14
CA GLU A 129 7.06 -24.01 -17.23
C GLU A 129 7.80 -24.69 -16.07
N LEU A 130 7.54 -24.23 -14.85
CA LEU A 130 8.10 -24.84 -13.64
C LEU A 130 7.28 -26.10 -13.35
N THR A 131 7.79 -27.27 -13.71
CA THR A 131 7.28 -28.53 -13.18
C THR A 131 7.83 -28.70 -11.77
N GLU A 132 6.98 -28.53 -10.76
CA GLU A 132 7.23 -29.06 -9.42
C GLU A 132 7.26 -30.60 -9.55
N GLU A 133 8.45 -31.20 -9.47
CA GLU A 133 8.56 -32.63 -9.20
C GLU A 133 8.71 -32.81 -7.68
N GLU A 134 7.86 -33.70 -7.16
CA GLU A 134 7.68 -34.10 -5.76
C GLU A 134 8.89 -34.83 -5.15
#